data_AF-W2P5A2-F1
#
_entry.id   AF-W2P5A2-F1
#
_cell.length_a   1.000
_cell.length_b   1.000
_cell.length_c   1.000
_cell.angle_alpha   90.00
_cell.angle_beta   90.00
_cell.angle_gamma   90.00
#
_symmetry.space_group_name_H-M   'P 1'
#
loop_
_entity.id
_entity.type
_entity.pdbx_description
1 polymer ?
#
loop_
_entity_poly.entity_id
_entity_poly.type
_entity_poly.pdbx_seq_one_letter_code
_entity_poly.pdbx_strand_id
1 'polypeptide(L)'
;MNDAKAAQHVRMFVKLANVTQTSQLHEWNLESLQRALEWACAAEDAVSEGESQQDVETRIRQWFPVATLPTLPLDGALTAEALQLARVHLLRSILQSPFLASHPTRSELLVTVLQELERRREGASIDGLEEHSPNSALLTEGVVGASRTNAMLAIARRMSERCKRVRVQVLSGWVLVAPLKSYALSPRTLQLKAMAKTLQRNAVDARAAVNPETYHCFLNDLQGCFEAPDSKDVREVVVLMLVMCEWPKEEPPQLQGMMEDLVKLVSGWVTRKPIRLWVFHPWLAAMLASKSKAIASAYVSELFKTGLLQPWEREFVERVATLVLQPEGVEDVLKPALTKLDPHLQHVYFNVNLKPDRS
;
A
#
# COMPACT_ATOMS: atom_id res chain seq x y z
N MET A 1 22.15 -21.90 24.35
CA MET A 1 22.97 -21.28 23.27
C MET A 1 23.63 -19.97 23.75
N ASN A 2 24.70 -19.41 23.12
CA ASN A 2 25.17 -18.04 23.46
C ASN A 2 24.15 -17.02 22.93
N ASP A 3 23.52 -16.23 23.80
CA ASP A 3 22.45 -15.28 23.47
C ASP A 3 22.81 -14.34 22.30
N ALA A 4 24.08 -13.92 22.19
CA ALA A 4 24.54 -13.09 21.09
C ALA A 4 24.45 -13.81 19.72
N LYS A 5 24.70 -15.12 19.70
CA LYS A 5 24.61 -15.95 18.49
C LYS A 5 23.16 -16.21 18.10
N ALA A 6 22.29 -16.48 19.08
CA ALA A 6 20.85 -16.62 18.88
C ALA A 6 20.25 -15.34 18.25
N ALA A 7 20.57 -14.18 18.83
CA ALA A 7 20.15 -12.89 18.29
C ALA A 7 20.67 -12.69 16.85
N GLN A 8 21.92 -13.05 16.55
CA GLN A 8 22.44 -12.92 15.19
C GLN A 8 21.67 -13.78 14.17
N HIS A 9 21.30 -15.01 14.54
CA HIS A 9 20.56 -15.92 13.67
C HIS A 9 19.16 -15.37 13.36
N VAL A 10 18.43 -14.94 14.39
CA VAL A 10 17.11 -14.31 14.25
C VAL A 10 17.20 -13.03 13.43
N ARG A 11 18.23 -12.19 13.65
CA ARG A 11 18.46 -10.96 12.87
C ARG A 11 18.63 -11.28 11.40
N MET A 12 19.44 -12.30 11.08
CA MET A 12 19.70 -12.67 9.70
C MET A 12 18.43 -13.22 9.04
N PHE A 13 17.67 -14.06 9.73
CA PHE A 13 16.38 -14.55 9.27
C PHE A 13 15.40 -13.40 8.95
N VAL A 14 15.17 -12.48 9.89
CA VAL A 14 14.26 -11.34 9.68
C VAL A 14 14.70 -10.49 8.48
N LYS A 15 16.01 -10.22 8.39
CA LYS A 15 16.58 -9.48 7.25
C LYS A 15 16.29 -10.21 5.94
N LEU A 16 16.56 -11.51 5.87
CA LEU A 16 16.35 -12.32 4.67
C LEU A 16 14.88 -12.36 4.27
N ALA A 17 13.97 -12.53 5.23
CA ALA A 17 12.53 -12.49 4.97
C ALA A 17 12.13 -11.15 4.35
N ASN A 18 12.59 -10.02 4.90
CA ASN A 18 12.28 -8.69 4.36
C ASN A 18 12.90 -8.45 2.98
N VAL A 19 14.13 -8.92 2.75
CA VAL A 19 14.83 -8.82 1.45
C VAL A 19 14.00 -9.41 0.30
N THR A 20 13.23 -10.47 0.58
CA THR A 20 12.32 -11.07 -0.43
C THR A 20 11.32 -10.07 -1.00
N GLN A 21 10.99 -8.99 -0.28
CA GLN A 21 10.04 -7.96 -0.70
C GLN A 21 10.70 -6.81 -1.48
N THR A 22 11.94 -6.99 -1.92
CA THR A 22 12.75 -5.98 -2.63
C THR A 22 13.34 -6.56 -3.91
N SER A 23 13.90 -5.70 -4.77
CA SER A 23 14.60 -6.12 -6.00
C SER A 23 15.83 -6.98 -5.72
N GLN A 24 16.39 -6.95 -4.51
CA GLN A 24 17.51 -7.81 -4.12
C GLN A 24 17.16 -9.31 -4.18
N LEU A 25 15.87 -9.66 -4.20
CA LEU A 25 15.47 -11.04 -4.48
C LEU A 25 16.00 -11.50 -5.85
N HIS A 26 16.16 -10.63 -6.85
CA HIS A 26 16.69 -10.99 -8.18
C HIS A 26 18.13 -11.50 -8.18
N GLU A 27 18.87 -11.23 -7.11
CA GLU A 27 20.23 -11.73 -6.91
C GLU A 27 20.23 -13.12 -6.27
N TRP A 28 19.07 -13.63 -5.84
CA TRP A 28 18.97 -14.93 -5.20
C TRP A 28 18.99 -16.06 -6.23
N ASN A 29 19.70 -17.12 -5.88
CA ASN A 29 19.66 -18.38 -6.60
C ASN A 29 19.25 -19.49 -5.62
N LEU A 30 19.27 -20.74 -6.09
CA LEU A 30 18.92 -21.89 -5.26
C LEU A 30 19.82 -22.03 -4.03
N GLU A 31 21.10 -21.69 -4.14
CA GLU A 31 22.05 -21.74 -3.02
C GLU A 31 21.75 -20.65 -1.98
N SER A 32 21.43 -19.43 -2.42
CA SER A 32 20.97 -18.35 -1.53
C SER A 32 19.69 -18.73 -0.78
N LEU A 33 18.75 -19.39 -1.46
CA LEU A 33 17.53 -19.91 -0.84
C LEU A 33 17.85 -20.98 0.23
N GLN A 34 18.73 -21.92 -0.08
CA GLN A 34 19.15 -22.96 0.87
C GLN A 34 19.82 -22.36 2.11
N ARG A 35 20.76 -21.42 1.92
CA ARG A 35 21.39 -20.71 3.04
C ARG A 35 20.37 -19.92 3.85
N ALA A 36 19.41 -19.27 3.19
CA ALA A 36 18.36 -18.55 3.89
C ALA A 36 17.47 -19.48 4.73
N LEU A 37 17.19 -20.68 4.21
CA LEU A 37 16.50 -21.73 4.96
C LEU A 37 17.32 -22.21 6.16
N GLU A 38 18.64 -22.38 6.04
CA GLU A 38 19.52 -22.71 7.18
C GLU A 38 19.43 -21.66 8.29
N TRP A 39 19.45 -20.37 7.93
CA TRP A 39 19.24 -19.28 8.88
C TRP A 39 17.87 -19.32 9.55
N ALA A 40 16.83 -19.66 8.79
CA ALA A 40 15.49 -19.83 9.35
C ALA A 40 15.40 -21.06 10.28
N CYS A 41 16.07 -22.18 9.96
CA CYS A 41 16.20 -23.32 10.88
C CYS A 41 16.85 -22.87 12.19
N ALA A 42 17.96 -22.16 12.08
CA ALA A 42 18.72 -21.73 13.24
C ALA A 42 17.95 -20.69 14.10
N ALA A 43 17.00 -19.97 13.51
CA ALA A 43 16.07 -19.09 14.23
C ALA A 43 14.95 -19.87 14.92
N GLU A 44 14.44 -20.96 14.33
CA GLU A 44 13.50 -21.89 14.99
C GLU A 44 14.15 -22.58 16.18
N ASP A 45 15.37 -23.08 16.01
CA ASP A 45 16.13 -23.76 17.05
C ASP A 45 16.41 -22.81 18.24
N ALA A 46 16.62 -21.52 17.96
CA ALA A 46 16.83 -20.49 18.99
C ALA A 46 15.63 -20.27 19.93
N VAL A 47 14.44 -20.74 19.55
CA VAL A 47 13.19 -20.57 20.32
C VAL A 47 12.63 -21.92 20.82
N SER A 48 13.27 -23.02 20.44
CA SER A 48 12.84 -24.38 20.78
C SER A 48 13.58 -24.98 21.99
N GLU A 49 14.62 -24.30 22.50
CA GLU A 49 15.40 -24.74 23.67
C GLU A 49 14.66 -24.41 24.99
N GLY A 50 13.77 -25.28 25.46
CA GLY A 50 13.42 -25.54 26.89
C GLY A 50 13.08 -24.40 27.88
N GLU A 51 13.10 -23.14 27.45
CA GLU A 51 12.93 -21.94 28.27
C GLU A 51 11.45 -21.52 28.27
N SER A 52 11.04 -20.77 29.30
CA SER A 52 9.66 -20.31 29.37
C SER A 52 9.36 -19.37 28.18
N GLN A 53 8.19 -19.55 27.55
CA GLN A 53 7.79 -18.77 26.37
C GLN A 53 7.82 -17.25 26.64
N GLN A 54 7.54 -16.82 27.87
CA GLN A 54 7.62 -15.43 28.30
C GLN A 54 9.06 -14.87 28.35
N ASP A 55 10.04 -15.67 28.79
CA ASP A 55 11.44 -15.24 28.82
C ASP A 55 12.03 -15.11 27.41
N VAL A 56 11.60 -15.99 26.51
CA VAL A 56 11.99 -15.95 25.09
C VAL A 56 11.34 -14.76 24.40
N GLU A 57 10.05 -14.51 24.61
CA GLU A 57 9.39 -13.31 24.06
C GLU A 57 10.01 -12.02 24.59
N THR A 58 10.37 -11.97 25.87
CA THR A 58 11.04 -10.80 26.46
C THR A 58 12.39 -10.56 25.79
N ARG A 59 13.18 -11.62 25.55
CA ARG A 59 14.46 -11.53 24.81
C ARG A 59 14.27 -11.13 23.35
N ILE A 60 13.28 -11.69 22.66
CA ILE A 60 12.96 -11.30 21.27
C ILE A 60 12.62 -9.82 21.20
N ARG A 61 11.80 -9.31 22.13
CA ARG A 61 11.45 -7.88 22.19
C ARG A 61 12.64 -6.99 22.54
N GLN A 62 13.59 -7.48 23.34
CA GLN A 62 14.84 -6.76 23.63
C GLN A 62 15.76 -6.72 22.41
N TRP A 63 15.91 -7.82 21.68
CA TRP A 63 16.76 -7.91 20.49
C TRP A 63 16.13 -7.21 19.27
N PHE A 64 14.80 -7.28 19.17
CA PHE A 64 14.01 -6.89 18.00
C PHE A 64 12.71 -6.19 18.41
N PRO A 65 12.78 -4.98 18.98
CA PRO A 65 11.60 -4.29 19.52
C PRO A 65 10.54 -3.95 18.46
N VAL A 66 10.90 -3.92 17.17
CA VAL A 66 10.04 -3.48 16.06
C VAL A 66 10.12 -4.43 14.86
N ALA A 67 10.77 -5.59 14.98
CA ALA A 67 10.84 -6.51 13.84
C ALA A 67 9.45 -7.09 13.54
N THR A 68 9.08 -7.06 12.26
CA THR A 68 7.90 -7.73 11.73
C THR A 68 8.33 -8.61 10.55
N LEU A 69 7.55 -9.64 10.24
CA LEU A 69 7.79 -10.49 9.07
C LEU A 69 6.81 -10.14 7.95
N PRO A 70 7.19 -10.23 6.66
CA PRO A 70 6.33 -9.91 5.50
C PRO A 70 4.95 -10.57 5.53
N THR A 71 4.89 -11.76 6.12
CA THR A 71 3.70 -12.59 6.26
C THR A 71 2.81 -12.21 7.45
N LEU A 72 3.27 -11.36 8.36
CA LEU A 72 2.52 -10.88 9.53
C LEU A 72 1.75 -9.59 9.21
N PRO A 73 0.66 -9.31 9.96
CA PRO A 73 -0.05 -8.03 9.93
C PRO A 73 0.88 -6.83 10.20
N LEU A 74 0.48 -5.63 9.76
CA LEU A 74 1.26 -4.38 9.89
C LEU A 74 1.52 -3.98 11.35
N ASP A 75 0.62 -4.34 12.25
CA ASP A 75 0.70 -4.18 13.70
C ASP A 75 1.24 -5.43 14.43
N GLY A 76 1.56 -6.48 13.67
CA GLY A 76 2.06 -7.74 14.21
C GLY A 76 3.53 -7.67 14.60
N ALA A 77 3.86 -8.05 15.83
CA ALA A 77 5.23 -8.17 16.30
C ALA A 77 5.82 -9.56 16.01
N LEU A 78 7.15 -9.65 15.94
CA LEU A 78 7.86 -10.92 15.96
C LEU A 78 7.69 -11.61 17.34
N THR A 79 6.98 -12.73 17.37
CA THR A 79 6.74 -13.54 18.57
C THR A 79 7.58 -14.82 18.56
N ALA A 80 7.65 -15.49 19.71
CA ALA A 80 8.27 -16.81 19.81
C ALA A 80 7.57 -17.82 18.87
N GLU A 81 6.25 -17.79 18.80
CA GLU A 81 5.46 -18.64 17.89
C GLU A 81 5.77 -18.36 16.41
N ALA A 82 5.92 -17.09 16.02
CA ALA A 82 6.33 -16.74 14.66
C ALA A 82 7.73 -17.26 14.33
N LEU A 83 8.64 -17.28 15.31
CA LEU A 83 9.99 -17.83 15.13
C LEU A 83 10.03 -19.35 15.08
N GLN A 84 9.14 -20.06 15.77
CA GLN A 84 8.98 -21.52 15.63
C GLN A 84 8.58 -21.95 14.22
N LEU A 85 8.02 -21.01 13.43
CA LEU A 85 7.63 -21.21 12.04
C LEU A 85 8.51 -20.41 11.06
N ALA A 86 9.72 -20.01 11.45
CA ALA A 86 10.55 -19.09 10.66
C ALA A 86 10.77 -19.56 9.21
N ARG A 87 11.02 -20.86 8.98
CA ARG A 87 11.17 -21.41 7.62
C ARG A 87 9.91 -21.22 6.78
N VAL A 88 8.74 -21.48 7.38
CA VAL A 88 7.45 -21.32 6.70
C VAL A 88 7.23 -19.85 6.35
N HIS A 89 7.54 -18.95 7.27
CA HIS A 89 7.45 -17.52 7.03
C HIS A 89 8.39 -17.05 5.92
N LEU A 90 9.63 -17.53 5.89
CA LEU A 90 10.57 -17.23 4.80
C LEU A 90 10.02 -17.70 3.45
N LEU A 91 9.63 -18.97 3.35
CA LEU A 91 9.14 -19.57 2.11
C LEU A 91 7.86 -18.88 1.60
N ARG A 92 6.93 -18.55 2.50
CA ARG A 92 5.74 -17.76 2.16
C ARG A 92 6.08 -16.35 1.70
N SER A 93 7.04 -15.70 2.35
CA SER A 93 7.50 -14.35 1.94
C SER A 93 8.03 -14.36 0.52
N ILE A 94 8.77 -15.41 0.13
CA ILE A 94 9.26 -15.59 -1.25
C ILE A 94 8.09 -15.77 -2.22
N LEU A 95 7.15 -16.67 -1.92
CA LEU A 95 5.97 -16.91 -2.78
C LEU A 95 5.10 -15.66 -2.96
N GLN A 96 4.98 -14.85 -1.92
CA GLN A 96 4.20 -13.61 -1.90
C GLN A 96 4.96 -12.42 -2.48
N SER A 97 6.25 -12.57 -2.79
CA SER A 97 7.07 -11.48 -3.31
C SER A 97 6.60 -11.04 -4.69
N PRO A 98 6.39 -9.73 -4.92
CA PRO A 98 6.12 -9.20 -6.25
C PRO A 98 7.32 -9.36 -7.20
N PHE A 99 8.53 -9.52 -6.67
CA PHE A 99 9.77 -9.66 -7.45
C PHE A 99 10.01 -11.10 -7.94
N LEU A 100 9.37 -12.10 -7.32
CA LEU A 100 9.46 -13.49 -7.78
C LEU A 100 8.89 -13.65 -9.19
N ALA A 101 7.83 -12.91 -9.53
CA ALA A 101 7.17 -12.99 -10.83
C ALA A 101 8.08 -12.62 -12.02
N SER A 102 9.04 -11.72 -11.78
CA SER A 102 10.02 -11.25 -12.78
C SER A 102 11.43 -11.84 -12.58
N HIS A 103 11.58 -12.83 -11.68
CA HIS A 103 12.87 -13.38 -11.33
C HIS A 103 13.47 -14.25 -12.46
N PRO A 104 14.78 -14.13 -12.79
CA PRO A 104 15.42 -14.90 -13.86
C PRO A 104 15.28 -16.43 -13.72
N THR A 105 15.42 -16.95 -12.49
CA THR A 105 15.28 -18.38 -12.16
C THR A 105 13.94 -18.69 -11.45
N ARG A 106 12.89 -17.92 -11.72
CA ARG A 106 11.58 -18.01 -11.05
C ARG A 106 11.05 -19.45 -10.94
N SER A 107 11.06 -20.20 -12.04
CA SER A 107 10.52 -21.56 -12.08
C SER A 107 11.26 -22.51 -11.14
N GLU A 108 12.58 -22.40 -11.08
CA GLU A 108 13.43 -23.24 -10.24
C GLU A 108 13.23 -22.89 -8.76
N LEU A 109 13.27 -21.60 -8.41
CA LEU A 109 13.00 -21.15 -7.05
C LEU A 109 11.61 -21.55 -6.58
N LEU A 110 10.58 -21.41 -7.43
CA LEU A 110 9.22 -21.85 -7.11
C LEU A 110 9.16 -23.34 -6.81
N VAL A 111 9.74 -24.18 -7.67
CA VAL A 111 9.75 -25.63 -7.49
C VAL A 111 10.46 -26.00 -6.18
N THR A 112 11.61 -25.39 -5.89
CA THR A 112 12.35 -25.65 -4.65
C THR A 112 11.59 -25.21 -3.40
N VAL A 113 10.96 -24.04 -3.42
CA VAL A 113 10.12 -23.57 -2.32
C VAL A 113 8.95 -24.51 -2.07
N LEU A 114 8.29 -24.97 -3.13
CA LEU A 114 7.17 -25.91 -3.02
C LEU A 114 7.63 -27.26 -2.46
N GLN A 115 8.70 -27.84 -3.00
CA GLN A 115 9.27 -29.11 -2.53
C GLN A 115 9.64 -29.06 -1.03
N GLU A 116 10.24 -27.95 -0.57
CA GLU A 116 10.61 -27.83 0.83
C GLU A 116 9.37 -27.71 1.75
N LEU A 117 8.32 -27.01 1.31
CA LEU A 117 7.05 -26.98 2.06
C LEU A 117 6.38 -28.37 2.12
N GLU A 118 6.45 -29.13 1.04
CA GLU A 118 5.91 -30.51 0.98
C GLU A 118 6.67 -31.45 1.93
N ARG A 119 8.00 -31.44 1.89
CA ARG A 119 8.86 -32.29 2.73
C ARG A 119 8.61 -32.11 4.23
N ARG A 120 8.29 -30.89 4.68
CA ARG A 120 8.01 -30.61 6.10
C ARG A 120 6.65 -31.13 6.54
N ARG A 121 5.68 -31.23 5.62
CA ARG A 121 4.35 -31.81 5.91
C ARG A 121 4.45 -33.32 6.17
N GLU A 122 5.35 -34.01 5.48
CA GLU A 122 5.55 -35.46 5.64
C GLU A 122 6.28 -35.83 6.95
N GLY A 123 7.01 -34.89 7.55
CA GLY A 123 7.74 -35.09 8.81
C GLY A 123 6.98 -34.71 10.09
N ALA A 124 5.78 -34.13 9.99
CA ALA A 124 4.93 -33.82 11.14
C ALA A 124 3.96 -34.99 11.38
N SER A 125 4.08 -35.64 12.54
CA SER A 125 3.17 -36.72 12.94
C SER A 125 1.72 -36.26 12.84
N ILE A 126 0.95 -37.01 12.08
CA ILE A 126 -0.49 -36.88 11.85
C ILE A 126 -1.21 -37.12 13.18
N ASP A 127 -1.50 -36.06 13.93
CA ASP A 127 -2.61 -36.09 14.87
C ASP A 127 -3.22 -34.69 14.96
N GLY A 128 -4.40 -34.52 14.36
CA GLY A 128 -5.26 -33.37 14.65
C GLY A 128 -5.84 -32.55 13.49
N LEU A 129 -5.61 -32.85 12.21
CA LEU A 129 -6.30 -32.16 11.11
C LEU A 129 -6.55 -33.09 9.92
N GLU A 130 -7.66 -33.84 9.98
CA GLU A 130 -8.30 -34.40 8.79
C GLU A 130 -8.80 -33.28 7.86
N GLU A 131 -8.76 -33.59 6.56
CA GLU A 131 -9.42 -32.90 5.43
C GLU A 131 -8.90 -31.52 4.99
N HIS A 132 -7.84 -31.54 4.18
CA HIS A 132 -7.82 -31.10 2.76
C HIS A 132 -6.37 -30.97 2.27
N SER A 133 -6.07 -31.56 1.11
CA SER A 133 -4.72 -31.59 0.52
C SER A 133 -4.21 -30.18 0.15
N PRO A 134 -3.16 -29.64 0.81
CA PRO A 134 -2.63 -28.30 0.59
C PRO A 134 -1.78 -28.17 -0.69
N ASN A 135 -1.29 -29.26 -1.28
CA ASN A 135 -0.52 -29.21 -2.53
C ASN A 135 -1.43 -29.04 -3.75
N SER A 136 -2.63 -29.63 -3.69
CA SER A 136 -3.74 -29.29 -4.58
C SER A 136 -4.13 -27.82 -4.39
N ALA A 137 -4.29 -27.34 -3.15
CA ALA A 137 -4.65 -25.96 -2.89
C ALA A 137 -3.66 -24.93 -3.44
N LEU A 138 -2.33 -25.15 -3.33
CA LEU A 138 -1.29 -24.20 -3.76
C LEU A 138 -1.03 -24.16 -5.28
N LEU A 139 -1.06 -25.30 -5.98
CA LEU A 139 -1.00 -25.33 -7.44
C LEU A 139 -2.31 -24.81 -8.06
N THR A 140 -3.44 -25.10 -7.40
CA THR A 140 -4.73 -24.45 -7.66
C THR A 140 -4.62 -22.96 -7.32
N GLU A 141 -3.93 -22.52 -6.28
CA GLU A 141 -3.74 -21.10 -5.96
C GLU A 141 -2.82 -20.37 -6.95
N GLY A 142 -1.88 -21.05 -7.62
CA GLY A 142 -1.07 -20.47 -8.70
C GLY A 142 -1.83 -20.38 -10.04
N VAL A 143 -2.51 -21.45 -10.44
CA VAL A 143 -3.21 -21.57 -11.74
C VAL A 143 -4.65 -21.06 -11.66
N VAL A 144 -5.41 -21.47 -10.63
CA VAL A 144 -6.70 -20.89 -10.27
C VAL A 144 -6.53 -19.55 -9.60
N GLY A 145 -5.42 -19.17 -8.96
CA GLY A 145 -5.28 -17.80 -8.43
C GLY A 145 -5.19 -16.74 -9.51
N ALA A 146 -4.58 -17.01 -10.67
CA ALA A 146 -4.67 -16.11 -11.82
C ALA A 146 -6.13 -16.03 -12.34
N SER A 147 -6.80 -17.17 -12.47
CA SER A 147 -8.22 -17.25 -12.86
C SER A 147 -9.17 -16.60 -11.83
N ARG A 148 -8.87 -16.72 -10.53
CA ARG A 148 -9.62 -16.21 -9.38
C ARG A 148 -9.33 -14.73 -9.20
N THR A 149 -8.11 -14.27 -9.44
CA THR A 149 -7.79 -12.84 -9.50
C THR A 149 -8.52 -12.21 -10.67
N ASN A 150 -8.51 -12.82 -11.85
CA ASN A 150 -9.28 -12.35 -12.99
C ASN A 150 -10.80 -12.37 -12.73
N ALA A 151 -11.32 -13.43 -12.09
CA ALA A 151 -12.72 -13.51 -11.69
C ALA A 151 -13.07 -12.46 -10.62
N MET A 152 -12.21 -12.25 -9.63
CA MET A 152 -12.36 -11.23 -8.58
C MET A 152 -12.28 -9.82 -9.16
N LEU A 153 -11.39 -9.56 -10.11
CA LEU A 153 -11.32 -8.29 -10.84
C LEU A 153 -12.55 -8.11 -11.74
N ALA A 154 -13.09 -9.17 -12.34
CA ALA A 154 -14.34 -9.11 -13.09
C ALA A 154 -15.55 -8.84 -12.18
N ILE A 155 -15.59 -9.44 -10.98
CA ILE A 155 -16.58 -9.15 -9.95
C ILE A 155 -16.44 -7.70 -9.48
N ALA A 156 -15.22 -7.26 -9.17
CA ALA A 156 -14.93 -5.89 -8.74
C ALA A 156 -15.32 -4.87 -9.81
N ARG A 157 -15.04 -5.15 -11.09
CA ARG A 157 -15.52 -4.36 -12.23
C ARG A 157 -17.04 -4.28 -12.25
N ARG A 158 -17.75 -5.41 -12.16
CA ARG A 158 -19.22 -5.42 -12.13
C ARG A 158 -19.77 -4.65 -10.92
N MET A 159 -19.14 -4.76 -9.76
CA MET A 159 -19.54 -4.01 -8.56
C MET A 159 -19.27 -2.52 -8.71
N SER A 160 -18.14 -2.14 -9.30
CA SER A 160 -17.74 -0.77 -9.60
C SER A 160 -18.74 -0.11 -10.58
N GLU A 161 -19.05 -0.80 -11.68
CA GLU A 161 -19.98 -0.33 -12.73
C GLU A 161 -21.43 -0.26 -12.24
N ARG A 162 -21.85 -1.15 -11.34
CA ARG A 162 -23.22 -1.17 -10.79
C ARG A 162 -23.43 -0.22 -9.61
N CYS A 163 -22.40 0.52 -9.20
CA CYS A 163 -22.56 1.53 -8.16
C CYS A 163 -23.51 2.63 -8.64
N LYS A 164 -24.62 2.84 -7.91
CA LYS A 164 -25.54 3.95 -8.17
C LYS A 164 -24.78 5.28 -7.97
N ARG A 165 -24.96 6.22 -8.89
CA ARG A 165 -24.41 7.58 -8.75
C ARG A 165 -25.01 8.23 -7.50
N VAL A 166 -24.20 9.01 -6.81
CA VAL A 166 -24.59 9.76 -5.61
C VAL A 166 -24.85 11.22 -5.96
N ARG A 167 -25.88 11.80 -5.36
CA ARG A 167 -26.19 13.23 -5.48
C ARG A 167 -25.35 13.99 -4.47
N VAL A 168 -24.50 14.87 -4.96
CA VAL A 168 -23.62 15.73 -4.16
C VAL A 168 -24.19 17.14 -4.22
N GLN A 169 -24.43 17.73 -3.05
CA GLN A 169 -24.86 19.11 -2.96
C GLN A 169 -23.65 20.04 -3.14
N VAL A 170 -23.72 20.95 -4.11
CA VAL A 170 -22.68 21.96 -4.36
C VAL A 170 -23.38 23.32 -4.27
N LEU A 171 -23.04 24.12 -3.25
CA LEU A 171 -23.81 25.30 -2.86
C LEU A 171 -25.30 24.93 -2.61
N SER A 172 -26.24 25.62 -3.26
CA SER A 172 -27.67 25.26 -3.25
C SER A 172 -28.08 24.31 -4.39
N GLY A 173 -27.15 23.99 -5.28
CA GLY A 173 -27.33 23.09 -6.42
C GLY A 173 -26.92 21.65 -6.12
N TRP A 174 -26.86 20.83 -7.16
CA TRP A 174 -26.50 19.42 -7.05
C TRP A 174 -25.92 18.83 -8.33
N VAL A 175 -25.10 17.80 -8.16
CA VAL A 175 -24.45 17.04 -9.24
C VAL A 175 -24.43 15.56 -8.94
N LEU A 176 -24.40 14.72 -9.98
CA LEU A 176 -24.37 13.26 -9.85
C LEU A 176 -22.99 12.72 -10.21
N VAL A 177 -22.32 12.06 -9.27
CA VAL A 177 -21.01 11.45 -9.49
C VAL A 177 -20.97 9.98 -9.09
N ALA A 178 -20.02 9.24 -9.62
CA ALA A 178 -19.76 7.88 -9.15
C ALA A 178 -19.26 7.94 -7.69
N PRO A 179 -19.76 7.07 -6.79
CA PRO A 179 -19.32 7.07 -5.39
C PRO A 179 -17.87 6.58 -5.27
N LEU A 180 -17.20 6.91 -4.16
CA LEU A 180 -15.83 6.45 -3.85
C LEU A 180 -15.68 4.93 -3.97
N LYS A 181 -16.72 4.19 -3.54
CA LYS A 181 -16.75 2.72 -3.64
C LYS A 181 -16.59 2.23 -5.09
N SER A 182 -17.12 2.94 -6.07
CA SER A 182 -16.95 2.61 -7.49
C SER A 182 -15.48 2.71 -7.90
N TYR A 183 -14.82 3.82 -7.55
CA TYR A 183 -13.38 4.02 -7.79
C TYR A 183 -12.52 2.98 -7.05
N ALA A 184 -12.78 2.78 -5.76
CA ALA A 184 -12.01 1.85 -4.92
C ALA A 184 -12.11 0.38 -5.38
N LEU A 185 -13.21 0.00 -6.02
CA LEU A 185 -13.43 -1.33 -6.59
C LEU A 185 -12.99 -1.44 -8.05
N SER A 186 -12.46 -0.36 -8.66
CA SER A 186 -11.98 -0.44 -10.03
C SER A 186 -10.80 -1.43 -10.12
N PRO A 187 -10.74 -2.30 -11.14
CA PRO A 187 -9.65 -3.28 -11.26
C PRO A 187 -8.25 -2.65 -11.21
N ARG A 188 -8.07 -1.51 -11.88
CA ARG A 188 -6.81 -0.76 -11.87
C ARG A 188 -6.47 -0.25 -10.47
N THR A 189 -7.43 0.36 -9.78
CA THR A 189 -7.21 0.86 -8.41
C THR A 189 -6.85 -0.27 -7.45
N LEU A 190 -7.49 -1.44 -7.57
CA LEU A 190 -7.16 -2.60 -6.75
C LEU A 190 -5.74 -3.13 -7.01
N GLN A 191 -5.33 -3.22 -8.27
CA GLN A 191 -3.97 -3.63 -8.66
C GLN A 191 -2.92 -2.67 -8.11
N LEU A 192 -3.10 -1.35 -8.31
CA LEU A 192 -2.16 -0.35 -7.82
C LEU A 192 -2.19 -0.24 -6.29
N LYS A 193 -3.33 -0.47 -5.64
CA LYS A 193 -3.43 -0.51 -4.18
C LYS A 193 -2.63 -1.68 -3.59
N ALA A 194 -2.54 -2.83 -4.26
CA ALA A 194 -1.68 -3.92 -3.82
C ALA A 194 -0.20 -3.49 -3.81
N MET A 195 0.26 -2.83 -4.89
CA MET A 195 1.61 -2.25 -4.95
C MET A 195 1.82 -1.17 -3.89
N ALA A 196 0.79 -0.37 -3.61
CA ALA A 196 0.84 0.67 -2.59
C ALA A 196 1.02 0.10 -1.18
N LYS A 197 0.45 -1.08 -0.88
CA LYS A 197 0.69 -1.79 0.39
C LYS A 197 2.13 -2.30 0.50
N THR A 198 2.70 -2.82 -0.59
CA THR A 198 4.12 -3.18 -0.61
C THR A 198 5.01 -1.96 -0.38
N LEU A 199 4.73 -0.85 -1.07
CA LEU A 199 5.48 0.39 -0.89
C LEU A 199 5.35 0.95 0.53
N GLN A 200 4.16 0.86 1.13
CA GLN A 200 3.93 1.23 2.52
C GLN A 200 4.86 0.46 3.46
N ARG A 201 4.94 -0.86 3.26
CA ARG A 201 5.79 -1.73 4.06
C ARG A 201 7.27 -1.36 3.89
N ASN A 202 7.70 -1.11 2.66
CA ASN A 202 9.07 -0.67 2.39
C ASN A 202 9.40 0.66 3.06
N ALA A 203 8.45 1.60 3.11
CA ALA A 203 8.63 2.88 3.81
C ALA A 203 8.78 2.68 5.32
N VAL A 204 7.94 1.83 5.92
CA VAL A 204 8.00 1.47 7.34
C VAL A 204 9.34 0.79 7.67
N ASP A 205 9.75 -0.20 6.87
CA ASP A 205 11.00 -0.93 7.06
C ASP A 205 12.22 -0.01 6.90
N ALA A 206 12.20 0.88 5.91
CA ALA A 206 13.27 1.86 5.70
C ALA A 206 13.37 2.84 6.88
N ARG A 207 12.23 3.27 7.43
CA ARG A 207 12.18 4.18 8.59
C ARG A 207 12.61 3.50 9.88
N ALA A 208 12.27 2.23 10.06
CA ALA A 208 12.66 1.42 11.21
C ALA A 208 14.09 0.86 11.12
N ALA A 209 14.81 1.11 10.01
CA ALA A 209 16.16 0.61 9.81
C ALA A 209 17.16 1.22 10.81
N VAL A 210 18.17 0.43 11.18
CA VAL A 210 19.24 0.86 12.12
C VAL A 210 20.06 2.02 11.58
N ASN A 211 20.28 2.08 10.26
CA ASN A 211 20.97 3.19 9.61
C ASN A 211 19.96 4.25 9.15
N PRO A 212 19.96 5.48 9.73
CA PRO A 212 19.09 6.57 9.33
C PRO A 212 19.19 6.96 7.85
N GLU A 213 20.35 6.74 7.23
CA GLU A 213 20.55 7.01 5.80
C GLU A 213 19.64 6.15 4.90
N THR A 214 19.23 4.97 5.37
CA THR A 214 18.35 4.05 4.62
C THR A 214 17.03 4.73 4.28
N TYR A 215 16.44 5.44 5.24
CA TYR A 215 15.20 6.18 5.04
C TYR A 215 15.40 7.39 4.13
N HIS A 216 16.52 8.10 4.26
CA HIS A 216 16.85 9.21 3.37
C HIS A 216 17.06 8.76 1.92
N CYS A 217 17.77 7.66 1.69
CA CYS A 217 17.91 7.06 0.36
C CYS A 217 16.55 6.64 -0.20
N PHE A 218 15.70 5.99 0.60
CA PHE A 218 14.34 5.63 0.20
C PHE A 218 13.52 6.86 -0.25
N LEU A 219 13.56 7.96 0.51
CA LEU A 219 12.86 9.19 0.14
C LEU A 219 13.42 9.82 -1.14
N ASN A 220 14.75 9.82 -1.32
CA ASN A 220 15.40 10.32 -2.52
C ASN A 220 15.03 9.49 -3.76
N ASP A 221 15.03 8.17 -3.64
CA ASP A 221 14.61 7.25 -4.70
C ASP A 221 13.14 7.49 -5.06
N LEU A 222 12.28 7.65 -4.05
CA LEU A 222 10.87 7.94 -4.26
C LEU A 222 10.65 9.29 -4.96
N GLN A 223 11.42 10.31 -4.58
CA GLN A 223 11.40 11.62 -5.23
C GLN A 223 11.86 11.52 -6.68
N GLY A 224 12.97 10.81 -6.94
CA GLY A 224 13.48 10.55 -8.28
C GLY A 224 12.45 9.87 -9.17
N CYS A 225 11.77 8.84 -8.64
CA CYS A 225 10.64 8.21 -9.32
C CYS A 225 9.51 9.21 -9.58
N PHE A 226 9.17 10.09 -8.63
CA PHE A 226 8.09 11.07 -8.80
C PHE A 226 8.37 12.09 -9.92
N GLU A 227 9.63 12.50 -10.07
CA GLU A 227 10.07 13.49 -11.05
C GLU A 227 10.25 12.90 -12.46
N ALA A 228 10.53 11.59 -12.59
CA ALA A 228 10.73 10.92 -13.88
C ALA A 228 9.48 10.98 -14.79
N PRO A 229 9.59 11.34 -16.08
CA PRO A 229 8.43 11.58 -16.95
C PRO A 229 7.47 10.38 -17.06
N ASP A 230 8.01 9.16 -17.19
CA ASP A 230 7.27 7.93 -17.50
C ASP A 230 6.71 7.18 -16.27
N SER A 231 6.87 7.73 -15.07
CA SER A 231 6.54 7.05 -13.81
C SER A 231 5.08 7.19 -13.37
N LYS A 232 4.13 7.34 -14.31
CA LYS A 232 2.72 7.62 -13.99
C LYS A 232 2.14 6.63 -12.98
N ASP A 233 2.37 5.34 -13.17
CA ASP A 233 1.87 4.30 -12.28
C ASP A 233 2.50 4.38 -10.88
N VAL A 234 3.80 4.67 -10.79
CA VAL A 234 4.50 4.85 -9.51
C VAL A 234 3.92 6.03 -8.73
N ARG A 235 3.62 7.15 -9.42
CA ARG A 235 2.97 8.31 -8.79
C ARG A 235 1.61 7.93 -8.20
N GLU A 236 0.81 7.21 -8.97
CA GLU A 236 -0.51 6.74 -8.53
C GLU A 236 -0.39 5.80 -7.32
N VAL A 237 0.58 4.88 -7.34
CA VAL A 237 0.89 3.96 -6.23
C VAL A 237 1.25 4.71 -4.94
N VAL A 238 2.11 5.72 -5.00
CA VAL A 238 2.48 6.53 -3.82
C VAL A 238 1.28 7.30 -3.28
N VAL A 239 0.46 7.90 -4.16
CA VAL A 239 -0.72 8.63 -3.70
C VAL A 239 -1.74 7.68 -3.09
N LEU A 240 -1.94 6.49 -3.68
CA LEU A 240 -2.77 5.44 -3.10
C LEU A 240 -2.24 4.98 -1.74
N MET A 241 -0.92 4.86 -1.59
CA MET A 241 -0.28 4.53 -0.32
C MET A 241 -0.63 5.58 0.75
N LEU A 242 -0.56 6.86 0.41
CA LEU A 242 -0.86 7.95 1.35
C LEU A 242 -2.35 8.02 1.75
N VAL A 243 -3.26 7.73 0.82
CA VAL A 243 -4.68 8.08 1.01
C VAL A 243 -5.63 6.88 1.15
N MET A 244 -5.23 5.68 0.70
CA MET A 244 -6.06 4.47 0.72
C MET A 244 -5.49 3.30 1.51
N CYS A 245 -4.21 3.35 1.90
CA CYS A 245 -3.66 2.40 2.86
C CYS A 245 -3.97 2.82 4.30
N GLU A 246 -4.04 1.84 5.19
CA GLU A 246 -4.30 2.06 6.60
C GLU A 246 -3.01 2.45 7.29
N TRP A 247 -3.02 3.60 7.95
CA TRP A 247 -1.91 4.10 8.75
C TRP A 247 -2.32 4.10 10.22
N PRO A 248 -1.39 3.83 11.15
CA PRO A 248 -1.69 3.90 12.58
C PRO A 248 -2.16 5.31 12.95
N LYS A 249 -3.20 5.40 13.79
CA LYS A 249 -3.78 6.69 14.20
C LYS A 249 -2.78 7.54 15.00
N GLU A 250 -1.99 6.87 15.81
CA GLU A 250 -0.86 7.45 16.54
C GLU A 250 0.41 6.79 16.00
N GLU A 251 1.31 7.60 15.46
CA GLU A 251 2.57 7.09 14.94
C GLU A 251 3.43 6.58 16.12
N PRO A 252 3.89 5.33 16.08
CA PRO A 252 4.90 4.86 17.01
C PRO A 252 6.13 5.78 16.98
N PRO A 253 6.88 5.94 18.09
CA PRO A 253 8.05 6.83 18.13
C PRO A 253 9.06 6.60 17.00
N GLN A 254 9.18 5.36 16.51
CA GLN A 254 10.11 4.99 15.44
C GLN A 254 9.63 5.46 14.06
N LEU A 255 8.33 5.64 13.88
CA LEU A 255 7.72 6.12 12.62
C LEU A 255 7.37 7.60 12.67
N GLN A 256 7.69 8.28 13.77
CA GLN A 256 7.33 9.68 13.99
C GLN A 256 7.79 10.58 12.84
N GLY A 257 6.85 11.32 12.25
CA GLY A 257 7.09 12.26 11.17
C GLY A 257 7.16 11.62 9.78
N MET A 258 7.05 10.30 9.65
CA MET A 258 7.11 9.60 8.36
C MET A 258 5.95 10.02 7.44
N MET A 259 4.72 10.10 7.98
CA MET A 259 3.58 10.58 7.18
C MET A 259 3.80 12.01 6.70
N GLU A 260 4.33 12.89 7.56
CA GLU A 260 4.62 14.27 7.18
C GLU A 260 5.67 14.34 6.07
N ASP A 261 6.74 13.57 6.14
CA ASP A 261 7.80 13.54 5.13
C ASP A 261 7.25 13.11 3.76
N LEU A 262 6.44 12.06 3.73
CA LEU A 262 5.81 11.56 2.51
C LEU A 262 4.81 12.58 1.93
N VAL A 263 4.01 13.24 2.78
CA VAL A 263 3.10 14.30 2.36
C VAL A 263 3.87 15.53 1.86
N LYS A 264 5.00 15.90 2.50
CA LYS A 264 5.87 17.00 2.06
C LYS A 264 6.45 16.74 0.67
N LEU A 265 6.89 15.51 0.38
CA LEU A 265 7.39 15.10 -0.94
C LEU A 265 6.33 15.34 -2.02
N VAL A 266 5.12 14.81 -1.82
CA VAL A 266 4.02 14.96 -2.80
C VAL A 266 3.55 16.41 -2.89
N SER A 267 3.46 17.11 -1.76
CA SER A 267 3.10 18.53 -1.70
C SER A 267 4.07 19.40 -2.49
N GLY A 268 5.38 19.17 -2.36
CA GLY A 268 6.41 19.87 -3.14
C GLY A 268 6.27 19.64 -4.64
N TRP A 269 5.92 18.42 -5.05
CA TRP A 269 5.69 18.09 -6.45
C TRP A 269 4.42 18.75 -7.03
N VAL A 270 3.32 18.76 -6.26
CA VAL A 270 2.05 19.40 -6.68
C VAL A 270 2.21 20.92 -6.74
N THR A 271 2.75 21.54 -5.68
CA THR A 271 2.83 23.00 -5.57
C THR A 271 3.72 23.63 -6.65
N ARG A 272 4.78 22.94 -7.10
CA ARG A 272 5.61 23.37 -8.23
C ARG A 272 4.84 23.43 -9.56
N LYS A 273 3.87 22.55 -9.77
CA LYS A 273 3.07 22.52 -11.01
C LYS A 273 1.68 21.92 -10.75
N PRO A 274 0.71 22.71 -10.24
CA PRO A 274 -0.58 22.18 -9.75
C PRO A 274 -1.40 21.38 -10.77
N ILE A 275 -1.25 21.69 -12.07
CA ILE A 275 -1.91 20.94 -13.16
C ILE A 275 -1.58 19.44 -13.14
N ARG A 276 -0.48 19.04 -12.49
CA ARG A 276 -0.09 17.64 -12.31
C ARG A 276 -1.16 16.78 -11.63
N LEU A 277 -2.04 17.36 -10.81
CA LEU A 277 -3.14 16.63 -10.18
C LEU A 277 -4.20 16.13 -11.17
N TRP A 278 -4.23 16.69 -12.39
CA TRP A 278 -5.11 16.20 -13.47
C TRP A 278 -4.66 14.85 -14.03
N VAL A 279 -3.42 14.42 -13.76
CA VAL A 279 -2.94 13.07 -14.12
C VAL A 279 -3.68 11.98 -13.33
N PHE A 280 -4.18 12.32 -12.15
CA PHE A 280 -4.90 11.40 -11.27
C PHE A 280 -6.41 11.42 -11.52
N HIS A 281 -7.03 10.29 -11.22
CA HIS A 281 -8.48 10.16 -11.14
C HIS A 281 -9.07 11.20 -10.16
N PRO A 282 -10.24 11.80 -10.42
CA PRO A 282 -10.86 12.82 -9.55
C PRO A 282 -10.88 12.45 -8.06
N TRP A 283 -11.36 11.25 -7.73
CA TRP A 283 -11.32 10.71 -6.36
C TRP A 283 -9.93 10.71 -5.72
N LEU A 284 -8.90 10.29 -6.46
CA LEU A 284 -7.54 10.21 -5.94
C LEU A 284 -6.96 11.61 -5.69
N ALA A 285 -7.17 12.54 -6.63
CA ALA A 285 -6.76 13.92 -6.48
C ALA A 285 -7.46 14.61 -5.29
N ALA A 286 -8.75 14.35 -5.11
CA ALA A 286 -9.51 14.88 -4.00
C ALA A 286 -9.04 14.32 -2.64
N MET A 287 -8.83 13.00 -2.54
CA MET A 287 -8.29 12.39 -1.31
C MET A 287 -6.86 12.85 -1.00
N LEU A 288 -6.06 13.18 -2.01
CA LEU A 288 -4.73 13.77 -1.78
C LEU A 288 -4.85 15.22 -1.28
N ALA A 289 -5.82 15.99 -1.80
CA ALA A 289 -6.06 17.35 -1.36
C ALA A 289 -6.43 17.45 0.13
N SER A 290 -7.14 16.47 0.69
CA SER A 290 -7.46 16.45 2.13
C SER A 290 -6.26 16.19 3.03
N LYS A 291 -5.12 15.72 2.48
CA LYS A 291 -3.89 15.49 3.28
C LYS A 291 -3.14 16.75 3.64
N SER A 292 -3.34 17.85 2.90
CA SER A 292 -2.63 19.09 3.17
C SER A 292 -3.37 20.30 2.61
N LYS A 293 -3.54 21.34 3.43
CA LYS A 293 -4.12 22.62 3.00
C LYS A 293 -3.36 23.25 1.82
N ALA A 294 -2.04 23.04 1.74
CA ALA A 294 -1.24 23.53 0.62
C ALA A 294 -1.60 22.84 -0.70
N ILE A 295 -1.81 21.51 -0.66
CA ILE A 295 -2.28 20.73 -1.81
C ILE A 295 -3.70 21.16 -2.20
N ALA A 296 -4.61 21.25 -1.24
CA ALA A 296 -5.98 21.71 -1.49
C ALA A 296 -6.01 23.10 -2.14
N SER A 297 -5.24 24.05 -1.62
CA SER A 297 -5.16 25.41 -2.16
C SER A 297 -4.61 25.44 -3.59
N ALA A 298 -3.51 24.72 -3.84
CA ALA A 298 -2.94 24.60 -5.18
C ALA A 298 -3.93 23.95 -6.16
N TYR A 299 -4.61 22.88 -5.72
CA TYR A 299 -5.54 22.15 -6.57
C TYR A 299 -6.78 22.97 -6.92
N VAL A 300 -7.45 23.55 -5.92
CA VAL A 300 -8.67 24.35 -6.13
C VAL A 300 -8.35 25.56 -7.00
N SER A 301 -7.25 26.26 -6.76
CA SER A 301 -6.83 27.39 -7.60
C SER A 301 -6.68 26.99 -9.06
N GLU A 302 -5.95 25.89 -9.33
CA GLU A 302 -5.74 25.40 -10.69
C GLU A 302 -7.02 24.84 -11.33
N LEU A 303 -7.87 24.19 -10.54
CA LEU A 303 -9.15 23.63 -11.00
C LEU A 303 -10.08 24.74 -11.52
N PHE A 304 -10.16 25.87 -10.82
CA PHE A 304 -11.00 27.00 -11.24
C PHE A 304 -10.37 27.87 -12.32
N LYS A 305 -9.03 27.82 -12.47
CA LYS A 305 -8.31 28.51 -13.55
C LYS A 305 -8.37 27.76 -14.88
N THR A 306 -8.11 26.46 -14.84
CA THR A 306 -7.89 25.64 -16.04
C THR A 306 -9.03 24.66 -16.30
N GLY A 307 -9.76 24.25 -15.26
CA GLY A 307 -10.81 23.25 -15.39
C GLY A 307 -12.01 23.71 -16.20
N LEU A 308 -12.23 25.01 -16.38
CA LEU A 308 -13.28 25.56 -17.24
C LEU A 308 -12.90 25.63 -18.73
N LEU A 309 -11.66 25.25 -19.08
CA LEU A 309 -11.16 25.27 -20.45
C LEU A 309 -11.20 23.86 -21.06
N GLN A 310 -11.42 23.76 -22.38
CA GLN A 310 -11.26 22.48 -23.09
C GLN A 310 -9.78 22.03 -23.06
N PRO A 311 -9.50 20.71 -22.94
CA PRO A 311 -10.43 19.57 -22.87
C PRO A 311 -10.95 19.24 -21.46
N TRP A 312 -10.56 20.03 -20.45
CA TRP A 312 -10.72 19.73 -19.02
C TRP A 312 -12.12 19.98 -18.47
N GLU A 313 -12.90 20.82 -19.16
CA GLU A 313 -14.28 21.18 -18.83
C GLU A 313 -15.17 19.98 -18.46
N ARG A 314 -14.99 18.85 -19.16
CA ARG A 314 -15.80 17.64 -18.97
C ARG A 314 -15.64 17.02 -17.59
N GLU A 315 -14.47 17.18 -16.96
CA GLU A 315 -14.16 16.63 -15.64
C GLU A 315 -14.32 17.66 -14.51
N PHE A 316 -14.52 18.94 -14.83
CA PHE A 316 -14.57 20.03 -13.84
C PHE A 316 -15.60 19.76 -12.75
N VAL A 317 -16.84 19.46 -13.16
CA VAL A 317 -17.95 19.18 -12.25
C VAL A 317 -17.67 18.00 -11.35
N GLU A 318 -17.14 16.91 -11.92
CA GLU A 318 -16.82 15.70 -11.18
C GLU A 318 -15.71 15.96 -10.15
N ARG A 319 -14.66 16.69 -10.54
CA ARG A 319 -13.55 17.05 -9.65
C ARG A 319 -14.00 17.91 -8.49
N VAL A 320 -14.81 18.95 -8.73
CA VAL A 320 -15.41 19.77 -7.67
C VAL A 320 -16.27 18.91 -6.74
N ALA A 321 -17.14 18.07 -7.28
CA ALA A 321 -18.00 17.21 -6.48
C ALA A 321 -17.21 16.24 -5.59
N THR A 322 -16.14 15.63 -6.12
CA THR A 322 -15.29 14.73 -5.33
C THR A 322 -14.53 15.46 -4.22
N LEU A 323 -14.19 16.75 -4.40
CA LEU A 323 -13.59 17.58 -3.35
C LEU A 323 -14.58 17.92 -2.24
N VAL A 324 -15.85 18.18 -2.58
CA VAL A 324 -16.93 18.38 -1.57
C VAL A 324 -17.09 17.16 -0.67
N LEU A 325 -16.86 15.96 -1.20
CA LEU A 325 -17.01 14.69 -0.46
C LEU A 325 -15.81 14.33 0.43
N GLN A 326 -14.76 15.16 0.51
CA GLN A 326 -13.58 14.85 1.32
C GLN A 326 -13.77 15.21 2.80
N PRO A 327 -13.22 14.40 3.72
CA PRO A 327 -13.28 14.69 5.15
C PRO A 327 -12.31 15.82 5.51
N GLU A 328 -12.86 16.92 6.02
CA GLU A 328 -12.21 18.10 6.64
C GLU A 328 -11.08 18.80 5.84
N GLY A 329 -10.88 20.10 6.09
CA GLY A 329 -9.78 20.91 5.55
C GLY A 329 -9.88 21.38 4.09
N VAL A 330 -10.58 20.65 3.21
CA VAL A 330 -10.78 21.07 1.80
C VAL A 330 -11.88 22.15 1.69
N GLU A 331 -12.89 22.07 2.54
CA GLU A 331 -14.07 22.94 2.50
C GLU A 331 -13.73 24.42 2.67
N ASP A 332 -12.79 24.74 3.56
CA ASP A 332 -12.31 26.11 3.84
C ASP A 332 -11.72 26.80 2.60
N VAL A 333 -11.19 26.01 1.66
CA VAL A 333 -10.59 26.49 0.41
C VAL A 333 -11.61 26.46 -0.73
N LEU A 334 -12.42 25.40 -0.80
CA LEU A 334 -13.35 25.17 -1.90
C LEU A 334 -14.57 26.10 -1.85
N LYS A 335 -15.15 26.34 -0.67
CA LYS A 335 -16.34 27.21 -0.54
C LYS A 335 -16.09 28.63 -1.07
N PRO A 336 -15.00 29.33 -0.67
CA PRO A 336 -14.71 30.66 -1.22
C PRO A 336 -14.46 30.68 -2.73
N ALA A 337 -13.92 29.60 -3.30
CA ALA A 337 -13.72 29.49 -4.75
C ALA A 337 -15.06 29.32 -5.48
N LEU A 338 -15.96 28.48 -4.95
CA LEU A 338 -17.30 28.27 -5.48
C LEU A 338 -18.16 29.53 -5.44
N THR A 339 -18.12 30.29 -4.35
CA THR A 339 -18.94 31.52 -4.21
C THR A 339 -18.46 32.65 -5.12
N LYS A 340 -17.17 32.66 -5.50
CA LYS A 340 -16.60 33.61 -6.46
C LYS A 340 -16.84 33.23 -7.92
N LEU A 341 -17.29 32.00 -8.19
CA LEU A 341 -17.61 31.57 -9.55
C LEU A 341 -18.77 32.40 -10.09
N ASP A 342 -18.72 32.77 -11.37
CA ASP A 342 -19.79 33.52 -12.01
C ASP A 342 -21.16 32.82 -11.81
N PRO A 343 -22.23 33.55 -11.43
CA PRO A 343 -23.54 32.96 -11.16
C PRO A 343 -24.10 32.12 -12.32
N HIS A 344 -23.87 32.53 -13.58
CA HIS A 344 -24.27 31.75 -14.75
C HIS A 344 -23.54 30.41 -14.78
N LEU A 345 -22.23 30.38 -14.53
CA LEU A 345 -21.46 29.13 -14.44
C LEU A 345 -21.89 28.26 -13.26
N GLN A 346 -22.27 28.86 -12.12
CA GLN A 346 -22.85 28.11 -11.00
C GLN A 346 -24.15 27.41 -11.40
N HIS A 347 -25.01 28.08 -12.18
CA HIS A 347 -26.23 27.49 -12.70
C HIS A 347 -25.94 26.36 -13.71
N VAL A 348 -25.09 26.63 -14.71
CA VAL A 348 -24.76 25.68 -15.79
C VAL A 348 -24.13 24.39 -15.25
N TYR A 349 -23.15 24.50 -14.35
CA TYR A 349 -22.38 23.34 -13.90
C TYR A 349 -22.96 22.65 -12.67
N PHE A 350 -23.70 23.36 -11.82
CA PHE A 350 -24.15 22.84 -10.52
C PHE A 350 -25.67 22.92 -10.31
N ASN A 351 -26.45 23.39 -11.29
CA ASN A 351 -27.92 23.55 -11.15
C ASN A 351 -28.31 24.44 -9.95
N VAL A 352 -27.50 25.48 -9.66
CA VAL A 352 -27.82 26.47 -8.64
C VAL A 352 -29.02 27.30 -9.09
N ASN A 353 -30.04 27.40 -8.25
CA ASN A 353 -31.19 28.26 -8.52
C ASN A 353 -30.79 29.72 -8.36
N LEU A 354 -30.57 30.40 -9.47
CA LEU A 354 -30.50 31.85 -9.51
C LEU A 354 -31.93 32.36 -9.35
N LYS A 355 -32.35 32.70 -8.12
CA LYS A 355 -33.56 33.50 -7.98
C LYS A 355 -33.34 34.78 -8.79
N PRO A 356 -34.29 35.23 -9.62
CA PRO A 356 -34.22 36.60 -10.12
C PRO A 356 -34.30 37.50 -8.90
N ASP A 357 -33.30 38.36 -8.71
CA ASP A 357 -33.40 39.47 -7.78
C ASP A 357 -34.70 40.20 -8.11
N ARG A 358 -35.67 40.13 -7.19
CA ARG A 358 -36.83 41.00 -7.24
C ARG A 358 -36.28 42.37 -6.84
N SER A 359 -36.03 43.17 -7.88
CA SER A 359 -35.82 44.63 -7.86
C SER A 359 -36.66 45.34 -6.81
#